data_AF-K5CE48-F1
#
_entry.id   AF-K5CE48-F1
#
_cell.length_a   1.000
_cell.length_b   1.000
_cell.length_c   1.000
_cell.angle_alpha   90.00
_cell.angle_beta   90.00
_cell.angle_gamma   90.00
#
_symmetry.space_group_name_H-M   'P 1'
#
loop_
_entity.id
_entity.type
_entity.pdbx_description
1 polymer ?
#
loop_
_entity_poly.entity_id
_entity_poly.type
_entity_poly.pdbx_seq_one_letter_code
_entity_poly.pdbx_strand_id
1 'polypeptide(L)'
;MTNRTKRLLVIFAVLSITVCSIAGWATVKVVAWARDLPNRIVIDGDAIATTVGAAYREMYHEALQGGDTALQTQILRDQFAPAVAEHPDAAAWIRDEYRDDIILLVESEDPVVSSTASKILTSLPPVADSPSADTGG
;
A
#
# COMPACT_ATOMS: atom_id res chain seq x y z
N MET A 1 -15.66 28.01 -32.04
CA MET A 1 -15.74 26.71 -31.33
C MET A 1 -16.87 25.88 -31.92
N THR A 2 -16.59 24.68 -32.41
CA THR A 2 -17.59 23.78 -33.00
C THR A 2 -18.31 22.98 -31.91
N ASN A 3 -19.55 22.55 -32.16
CA ASN A 3 -20.38 21.82 -31.18
C ASN A 3 -19.72 20.52 -30.67
N ARG A 4 -18.79 19.94 -31.44
CA ARG A 4 -18.00 18.76 -31.05
C ARG A 4 -16.99 19.08 -29.93
N THR A 5 -16.32 20.23 -30.00
CA THR A 5 -15.36 20.67 -28.97
C THR A 5 -16.04 20.98 -27.64
N LYS A 6 -17.25 21.56 -27.68
CA LYS A 6 -18.06 21.79 -26.47
C LYS A 6 -18.47 20.47 -25.80
N ARG A 7 -18.86 19.46 -26.58
CA ARG A 7 -19.27 18.15 -26.05
C ARG A 7 -18.10 17.39 -25.42
N LEU A 8 -16.91 17.45 -26.01
CA LEU A 8 -15.71 16.83 -25.44
C LEU A 8 -15.27 17.49 -24.13
N LEU A 9 -15.34 18.82 -24.03
CA LEU A 9 -15.04 19.53 -22.79
C LEU A 9 -16.02 19.17 -21.66
N VAL A 10 -17.31 19.03 -21.97
CA VAL A 10 -18.32 18.61 -21.00
C VAL A 10 -18.06 17.18 -20.52
N ILE A 11 -17.73 16.25 -21.42
CA ILE A 11 -17.41 14.87 -21.04
C ILE A 11 -16.17 14.84 -20.14
N PHE A 12 -15.12 15.57 -20.48
CA PHE A 12 -13.89 15.61 -19.70
C PHE A 12 -14.12 16.23 -18.31
N ALA A 13 -14.91 17.29 -18.22
CA ALA A 13 -15.28 17.91 -16.95
C ALA A 13 -16.09 16.93 -16.07
N VAL A 14 -17.06 16.22 -16.64
CA VAL A 14 -17.85 15.21 -15.92
C VAL A 14 -16.97 14.06 -15.44
N LEU A 15 -16.02 13.59 -16.27
CA LEU A 15 -15.11 12.51 -15.90
C LEU A 15 -14.16 12.94 -14.77
N SER A 16 -13.63 14.16 -14.86
CA SER A 16 -12.75 14.72 -13.83
C SER A 16 -13.48 14.93 -12.51
N ILE A 17 -14.72 15.45 -12.55
CA ILE A 17 -15.55 15.62 -11.35
C ILE A 17 -15.88 14.25 -10.73
N THR A 18 -16.16 13.23 -11.56
CA THR A 18 -16.43 11.87 -11.09
C THR A 18 -15.21 11.29 -10.37
N VAL A 19 -14.01 11.40 -10.96
CA VAL A 19 -12.76 10.90 -10.35
C VAL A 19 -12.42 11.65 -9.05
N CYS A 20 -12.52 12.98 -9.05
CA CYS A 20 -12.29 13.79 -7.84
C CYS A 20 -13.33 13.51 -6.75
N SER A 21 -14.58 13.21 -7.11
CA SER A 21 -15.62 12.84 -6.16
C SER A 21 -15.37 11.47 -5.53
N ILE A 22 -14.83 10.51 -6.29
CA ILE A 22 -14.45 9.19 -5.78
C ILE A 22 -13.23 9.30 -4.85
N ALA A 23 -12.22 10.08 -5.22
CA ALA A 23 -11.05 10.32 -4.38
C ALA A 23 -11.42 11.03 -3.07
N GLY A 24 -12.22 12.10 -3.14
CA GLY A 24 -12.72 12.80 -1.95
C GLY A 24 -13.61 11.92 -1.07
N TRP A 25 -14.41 11.05 -1.66
CA TRP A 25 -15.22 10.08 -0.93
C TRP A 25 -14.37 9.02 -0.21
N ALA A 26 -13.30 8.53 -0.84
CA ALA A 26 -12.37 7.57 -0.25
C ALA A 26 -11.66 8.15 0.98
N THR A 27 -11.17 9.39 0.91
CA THR A 27 -10.48 10.03 2.03
C THR A 27 -11.42 10.27 3.21
N VAL A 28 -12.66 10.71 2.97
CA VAL A 28 -13.67 10.91 4.02
C VAL A 28 -14.08 9.58 4.64
N LYS A 29 -14.20 8.51 3.84
CA LYS A 29 -14.54 7.17 4.32
C LYS A 29 -13.44 6.54 5.17
N VAL A 30 -12.16 6.67 4.80
CA VAL A 30 -11.04 6.15 5.62
C VAL A 30 -10.97 6.86 6.97
N VAL A 31 -11.16 8.18 6.98
CA VAL A 31 -11.15 8.98 8.22
C VAL A 31 -12.38 8.70 9.09
N ALA A 32 -13.54 8.41 8.50
CA ALA A 32 -14.73 7.98 9.22
C ALA A 32 -14.64 6.53 9.73
N TRP A 33 -13.99 5.63 8.98
CA TRP A 33 -13.77 4.23 9.35
C TRP A 33 -12.81 4.11 10.55
N ALA A 34 -11.79 4.97 10.60
CA ALA A 34 -10.88 5.07 11.75
C ALA A 34 -11.53 5.66 13.02
N ARG A 35 -12.70 6.30 12.89
CA ARG A 35 -13.33 7.05 13.98
C ARG A 35 -14.57 6.40 14.59
N ASP A 36 -15.18 5.41 13.92
CA ASP A 36 -16.54 4.98 14.25
C ASP A 36 -16.81 3.46 14.17
N LEU A 37 -15.83 2.61 14.51
CA LEU A 37 -16.11 1.17 14.67
C LEU A 37 -15.97 0.75 16.13
N PRO A 38 -17.12 0.78 16.83
CA PRO A 38 -17.76 -0.48 17.17
C PRO A 38 -19.14 -0.61 16.50
N ASN A 39 -19.23 -1.62 15.63
CA ASN A 39 -20.45 -2.37 15.27
C ASN A 39 -21.27 -1.93 14.02
N ARG A 40 -21.23 -2.80 12.99
CA ARG A 40 -22.13 -2.99 11.81
C ARG A 40 -22.13 -1.86 10.77
N ILE A 41 -21.87 -2.11 9.47
CA ILE A 41 -22.67 -2.94 8.55
C ILE A 41 -21.75 -3.66 7.55
N VAL A 42 -21.91 -4.98 7.50
CA VAL A 42 -21.34 -5.90 6.50
C VAL A 42 -22.05 -5.68 5.16
N ILE A 43 -21.57 -4.71 4.39
CA ILE A 43 -21.55 -4.84 2.93
C ILE A 43 -20.21 -5.50 2.64
N ASP A 44 -20.13 -6.42 1.68
CA ASP A 44 -18.91 -7.12 1.19
C ASP A 44 -17.84 -6.15 0.60
N GLY A 45 -17.56 -5.06 1.31
CA GLY A 45 -16.35 -4.27 1.16
C GLY A 45 -15.12 -5.07 1.54
N ASP A 46 -15.27 -6.16 2.31
CA ASP A 46 -14.20 -7.14 2.51
C ASP A 46 -13.86 -7.83 1.18
N ALA A 47 -14.84 -8.29 0.39
CA ALA A 47 -14.53 -8.92 -0.91
C ALA A 47 -13.85 -7.97 -1.90
N ILE A 48 -14.28 -6.70 -1.97
CA ILE A 48 -13.69 -5.68 -2.86
C ILE A 48 -12.35 -5.17 -2.32
N ALA A 49 -12.22 -4.92 -1.02
CA ALA A 49 -10.94 -4.52 -0.42
C ALA A 49 -9.94 -5.67 -0.43
N THR A 50 -10.39 -6.92 -0.31
CA THR A 50 -9.55 -8.12 -0.41
C THR A 50 -9.10 -8.34 -1.84
N THR A 51 -9.98 -8.22 -2.84
CA THR A 51 -9.56 -8.39 -4.25
C THR A 51 -8.68 -7.25 -4.75
N VAL A 52 -9.04 -6.00 -4.44
CA VAL A 52 -8.20 -4.85 -4.80
C VAL A 52 -6.90 -4.88 -4.01
N GLY A 53 -6.95 -5.13 -2.69
CA GLY A 53 -5.77 -5.23 -1.84
C GLY A 53 -4.83 -6.37 -2.25
N ALA A 54 -5.37 -7.53 -2.62
CA ALA A 54 -4.58 -8.66 -3.13
C ALA A 54 -3.95 -8.33 -4.49
N ALA A 55 -4.67 -7.65 -5.40
CA ALA A 55 -4.12 -7.26 -6.69
C ALA A 55 -2.98 -6.23 -6.55
N TYR A 56 -3.15 -5.22 -5.69
CA TYR A 56 -2.07 -4.27 -5.40
C TYR A 56 -0.89 -4.97 -4.74
N ARG A 57 -1.15 -5.88 -3.82
CA ARG A 57 -0.10 -6.63 -3.13
C ARG A 57 0.74 -7.46 -4.08
N GLU A 58 0.08 -8.23 -4.94
CA GLU A 58 0.74 -9.05 -5.96
C GLU A 58 1.55 -8.18 -6.94
N MET A 59 0.99 -7.04 -7.35
CA MET A 59 1.70 -6.09 -8.20
C MET A 59 2.99 -5.58 -7.53
N TYR A 60 2.98 -5.33 -6.22
CA TYR A 60 4.19 -4.95 -5.49
C TYR A 60 5.18 -6.12 -5.38
N HIS A 61 4.73 -7.35 -5.17
CA HIS A 61 5.61 -8.53 -5.21
C HIS A 61 6.29 -8.67 -6.56
N GLU A 62 5.53 -8.60 -7.66
CA GLU A 62 6.07 -8.67 -9.02
C GLU A 62 7.06 -7.53 -9.30
N ALA A 63 6.73 -6.31 -8.87
CA ALA A 63 7.60 -5.15 -9.06
C ALA A 63 8.90 -5.24 -8.23
N LEU A 64 8.85 -5.82 -7.03
CA LEU A 64 10.03 -6.02 -6.19
C LEU A 64 10.90 -7.16 -6.72
N GLN A 65 10.32 -8.29 -7.13
CA GLN A 65 11.10 -9.45 -7.58
C GLN A 65 11.60 -9.33 -9.03
N GLY A 66 10.78 -8.77 -9.92
CA GLY A 66 11.02 -8.75 -11.37
C GLY A 66 11.04 -7.36 -12.01
N GLY A 67 10.81 -6.30 -11.24
CA GLY A 67 10.91 -4.93 -11.73
C GLY A 67 12.34 -4.51 -12.02
N ASP A 68 12.50 -3.43 -12.79
CA ASP A 68 13.81 -2.81 -12.98
C ASP A 68 14.30 -2.13 -11.69
N THR A 69 15.61 -1.86 -11.63
CA THR A 69 16.24 -1.29 -10.43
C THR A 69 15.72 0.09 -10.08
N ALA A 70 15.21 0.86 -11.06
CA ALA A 70 14.63 2.17 -10.84
C ALA A 70 13.27 2.06 -10.13
N LEU A 71 12.42 1.13 -10.56
CA LEU A 71 11.13 0.84 -9.94
C LEU A 71 11.32 0.27 -8.53
N GLN A 72 12.22 -0.71 -8.37
CA GLN A 72 12.56 -1.27 -7.05
C GLN A 72 13.03 -0.16 -6.10
N THR A 73 13.96 0.69 -6.54
CA THR A 73 14.45 1.81 -5.73
C THR A 73 13.34 2.79 -5.40
N GLN A 74 12.47 3.11 -6.36
CA GLN A 74 11.34 4.03 -6.14
C GLN A 74 10.38 3.46 -5.09
N ILE A 75 10.01 2.19 -5.17
CA ILE A 75 9.13 1.55 -4.18
C ILE A 75 9.80 1.58 -2.79
N LEU A 76 11.05 1.13 -2.70
CA LEU A 76 11.77 1.10 -1.43
C LEU A 76 11.91 2.50 -0.82
N ARG A 77 12.38 3.49 -1.61
CA ARG A 77 12.70 4.82 -1.11
C ARG A 77 11.49 5.71 -0.90
N ASP A 78 10.54 5.70 -1.84
CA ASP A 78 9.45 6.68 -1.87
C ASP A 78 8.16 6.14 -1.24
N GLN A 79 8.00 4.82 -1.11
CA GLN A 79 6.83 4.20 -0.48
C GLN A 79 7.18 3.53 0.85
N PHE A 80 8.15 2.61 0.87
CA PHE A 80 8.40 1.79 2.07
C PHE A 80 9.17 2.54 3.14
N ALA A 81 10.23 3.28 2.80
CA ALA A 81 11.01 4.02 3.78
C ALA A 81 10.18 5.04 4.60
N PRO A 82 9.33 5.91 3.99
CA PRO A 82 8.49 6.81 4.78
C PRO A 82 7.43 6.06 5.58
N ALA A 83 6.81 5.02 5.01
CA ALA A 83 5.81 4.22 5.72
C ALA A 83 6.38 3.55 6.98
N VAL A 84 7.59 2.99 6.89
CA VAL A 84 8.28 2.37 8.04
C VAL A 84 8.67 3.40 9.09
N ALA A 85 9.08 4.61 8.68
CA ALA A 85 9.52 5.65 9.60
C ALA A 85 8.37 6.34 10.35
N GLU A 86 7.23 6.54 9.68
CA GLU A 86 6.13 7.37 10.20
C GLU A 86 4.97 6.55 10.81
N HIS A 87 4.82 5.29 10.41
CA HIS A 87 3.65 4.48 10.74
C HIS A 87 4.05 3.07 11.24
N PRO A 88 4.04 2.81 12.56
CA PRO A 88 4.46 1.51 13.10
C PRO A 88 3.58 0.34 12.62
N ASP A 89 2.29 0.58 12.42
CA ASP A 89 1.36 -0.43 11.88
C ASP A 89 1.70 -0.77 10.42
N ALA A 90 2.11 0.23 9.62
CA ALA A 90 2.57 0.00 8.26
C ALA A 90 3.92 -0.73 8.24
N ALA A 91 4.83 -0.42 9.17
CA ALA A 91 6.08 -1.14 9.32
C ALA A 91 5.86 -2.63 9.66
N ALA A 92 4.93 -2.92 10.56
CA ALA A 92 4.54 -4.30 10.88
C ALA A 92 3.91 -5.01 9.67
N TRP A 93 3.01 -4.33 8.94
CA TRP A 93 2.41 -4.90 7.73
C TRP A 93 3.43 -5.14 6.62
N ILE A 94 4.35 -4.20 6.34
CA ILE A 94 5.42 -4.37 5.34
C ILE A 94 6.34 -5.54 5.72
N ARG A 95 6.64 -5.70 7.01
CA ARG A 95 7.39 -6.86 7.51
C ARG A 95 6.64 -8.16 7.25
N ASP A 96 5.35 -8.21 7.55
CA ASP A 96 4.60 -9.47 7.44
C ASP A 96 4.37 -9.86 5.97
N GLU A 97 4.23 -8.86 5.08
CA GLU A 97 3.92 -9.11 3.67
C GLU A 97 5.16 -9.21 2.78
N TYR A 98 6.14 -8.29 2.90
CA TYR A 98 7.22 -8.12 1.92
C TYR A 98 8.61 -8.46 2.44
N ARG A 99 8.75 -8.98 3.66
CA ARG A 99 10.07 -9.22 4.27
C ARG A 99 10.96 -10.09 3.41
N ASP A 100 10.42 -11.15 2.82
CA ASP A 100 11.20 -12.09 2.02
C ASP A 100 11.68 -11.45 0.71
N ASP A 101 10.86 -10.61 0.07
CA ASP A 101 11.30 -9.84 -1.10
C ASP A 101 12.37 -8.81 -0.75
N ILE A 102 12.22 -8.14 0.40
CA ILE A 102 13.20 -7.16 0.87
C ILE A 102 14.53 -7.87 1.15
N ILE A 103 14.51 -9.08 1.73
CA ILE A 103 15.71 -9.91 1.92
C ILE A 103 16.36 -10.25 0.57
N LEU A 104 15.57 -10.66 -0.43
CA LEU A 104 16.09 -10.92 -1.77
C LEU A 104 16.76 -9.66 -2.36
N LEU A 105 16.15 -8.50 -2.18
CA LEU A 105 16.66 -7.23 -2.70
C LEU A 105 17.92 -6.73 -1.97
N VAL A 106 18.17 -7.16 -0.73
CA VAL A 106 19.45 -6.92 -0.05
C VAL A 106 20.60 -7.57 -0.84
N GLU A 107 20.36 -8.68 -1.50
CA GLU A 107 21.35 -9.41 -2.31
C GLU A 107 21.44 -8.90 -3.75
N SER A 108 20.71 -7.85 -4.12
CA SER A 108 20.74 -7.25 -5.46
C SER A 108 22.16 -6.78 -5.85
N GLU A 109 22.51 -6.96 -7.13
CA GLU A 109 23.76 -6.44 -7.70
C GLU A 109 23.79 -4.90 -7.76
N ASP A 110 22.61 -4.25 -7.73
CA ASP A 110 22.52 -2.80 -7.69
C ASP A 110 22.77 -2.28 -6.26
N PRO A 111 23.83 -1.47 -6.04
CA PRO A 111 24.21 -1.01 -4.71
C PRO A 111 23.18 -0.07 -4.08
N VAL A 112 22.39 0.65 -4.88
CA VAL A 112 21.34 1.54 -4.37
C VAL A 112 20.16 0.71 -3.88
N VAL A 113 19.72 -0.29 -4.64
CA VAL A 113 18.66 -1.22 -4.24
C VAL A 113 19.08 -1.98 -2.99
N SER A 114 20.25 -2.62 -3.01
CA SER A 114 20.78 -3.41 -1.89
C SER A 114 20.90 -2.59 -0.60
N SER A 115 21.48 -1.38 -0.69
CA SER A 115 21.64 -0.52 0.49
C SER A 115 20.33 0.05 1.01
N THR A 116 19.36 0.34 0.14
CA THR A 116 18.03 0.83 0.55
C THR A 116 17.22 -0.28 1.19
N ALA A 117 17.20 -1.47 0.59
CA ALA A 117 16.55 -2.66 1.14
C ALA A 117 17.11 -3.01 2.54
N SER A 118 18.44 -2.96 2.70
CA SER A 118 19.11 -3.20 3.99
C SER A 118 18.67 -2.22 5.07
N LYS A 119 18.55 -0.93 4.74
CA LYS A 119 18.07 0.10 5.68
C LYS A 119 16.62 -0.12 6.09
N ILE A 120 15.77 -0.52 5.14
CA ILE A 120 14.38 -0.82 5.44
C ILE A 120 14.30 -2.05 6.33
N LEU A 121 14.97 -3.14 5.97
CA LEU A 121 14.96 -4.39 6.73
C LEU A 121 15.39 -4.21 8.19
N THR A 122 16.40 -3.39 8.43
CA THR A 122 16.89 -3.07 9.78
C THR A 122 15.97 -2.14 10.57
N SER A 123 15.08 -1.41 9.89
CA SER A 123 14.10 -0.51 10.50
C SER A 123 12.75 -1.19 10.77
N LEU A 124 12.53 -2.40 10.22
CA LEU A 124 11.30 -3.15 10.47
C LEU A 124 11.24 -3.66 11.92
N PRO A 125 10.05 -3.68 12.53
CA PRO A 125 9.88 -4.20 13.88
C PRO A 125 10.24 -5.70 13.94
N PRO A 126 10.71 -6.22 15.08
CA PRO A 126 10.91 -7.66 15.25
C PRO A 126 9.58 -8.40 15.05
N VAL A 127 9.62 -9.63 14.57
CA VAL A 127 8.41 -10.48 14.47
C VAL A 127 7.78 -10.53 15.86
N ALA A 128 6.51 -10.16 15.97
CA ALA A 128 5.82 -10.26 17.24
C ALA A 128 5.69 -11.76 17.57
N ASP A 129 6.42 -12.20 18.58
CA ASP A 129 6.19 -13.53 19.16
C ASP A 129 4.73 -13.56 19.59
N SER A 130 3.92 -14.39 18.94
CA SER A 130 2.53 -14.60 19.30
C SER A 130 2.42 -14.76 20.81
N PRO A 131 1.48 -14.09 21.49
CA PRO A 131 1.31 -14.25 22.92
C PRO A 131 1.13 -15.74 23.18
N SER A 132 2.08 -16.30 23.93
CA SER A 132 1.98 -17.66 24.44
C SER A 132 0.61 -17.77 25.10
N ALA A 133 -0.24 -18.63 24.57
CA ALA A 133 -1.53 -18.94 25.16
C ALA A 133 -1.27 -19.64 26.50
N ASP A 134 -0.90 -18.87 27.52
CA ASP A 134 -0.83 -19.32 28.90
C ASP A 134 -2.28 -19.43 29.39
N THR A 135 -2.84 -20.59 29.09
CA THR A 135 -4.09 -21.06 29.66
C THR A 135 -3.68 -21.85 30.89
N GLY A 136 -3.63 -21.21 32.07
CA GLY A 136 -3.15 -21.91 33.26
C GLY A 136 -3.37 -21.15 34.57
N GLY A 137 -4.58 -21.27 35.15
CA GLY A 137 -4.88 -20.83 36.52
C GLY A 137 -6.36 -20.94 36.86
#